data_AF-A0A8B9Y148-F1
#
_entry.id   AF-A0A8B9Y148-F1
#
_cell.length_a   1.000
_cell.length_b   1.000
_cell.length_c   1.000
_cell.angle_alpha   90.00
_cell.angle_beta   90.00
_cell.angle_gamma   90.00
#
_symmetry.space_group_name_H-M   'P 1'
#
loop_
_entity.id
_entity.type
_entity.pdbx_description
1 polymer ?
#
loop_
_entity_poly.entity_id
_entity_poly.type
_entity_poly.pdbx_seq_one_letter_code
_entity_poly.pdbx_strand_id
1 'polypeptide(L)'
;MQLFVRAQELHTLEVTGQETVTQIKAHVASLEGIAPEDQVLLLAGTPLEDEATLGQCGVEALSTVEVAGRMLGGKVHGSLARAGKVRGQTPKVAKQEKKKKSSFHCEQVGRSRQRTQQCLPIISENTCIGELE
;
A
#
# COMPACT_ATOMS: atom_id res chain seq x y z
N MET A 1 37.80 17.43 22.09
CA MET A 1 37.82 17.14 20.65
C MET A 1 36.56 17.69 20.01
N GLN A 2 36.58 18.00 18.73
CA GLN A 2 35.42 18.52 17.99
C GLN A 2 34.86 17.41 17.09
N LEU A 3 33.55 17.30 16.99
CA LEU A 3 32.84 16.37 16.12
C LEU A 3 31.83 17.09 15.24
N PHE A 4 31.65 16.58 14.02
CA PHE A 4 30.59 17.00 13.13
C PHE A 4 29.46 15.99 13.20
N VAL A 5 28.25 16.46 13.48
CA VAL A 5 27.05 15.63 13.50
C VAL A 5 26.19 16.01 12.31
N ARG A 6 25.95 15.04 11.44
CA ARG A 6 25.11 15.20 10.26
C ARG A 6 23.72 14.62 10.55
N ALA A 7 22.76 15.48 10.83
CA ALA A 7 21.36 15.13 11.06
C ALA A 7 20.47 15.81 10.00
N GLN A 8 19.43 16.57 10.41
CA GLN A 8 18.70 17.43 9.45
C GLN A 8 19.60 18.58 9.01
N GLU A 9 20.32 19.18 9.96
CA GLU A 9 21.37 20.15 9.73
C GLU A 9 22.73 19.63 10.21
N LEU A 10 23.81 20.28 9.77
CA LEU A 10 25.15 19.98 10.23
C LEU A 10 25.44 20.73 11.54
N HIS A 11 25.69 19.99 12.61
CA HIS A 11 26.05 20.53 13.92
C HIS A 11 27.51 20.26 14.26
N THR A 12 28.09 21.16 15.05
CA THR A 12 29.45 21.01 15.56
C THR A 12 29.39 20.87 17.08
N LEU A 13 29.87 19.75 17.60
CA LEU A 13 29.88 19.45 19.03
C LEU A 13 31.30 19.43 19.59
N GLU A 14 31.51 20.09 20.72
CA GLU A 14 32.71 19.89 21.53
C GLU A 14 32.47 18.76 22.53
N VAL A 15 33.29 17.71 22.45
CA VAL A 15 33.18 16.51 23.27
C VAL A 15 34.53 16.13 23.86
N THR A 16 34.53 15.41 24.97
CA THR A 16 35.77 14.93 25.61
C THR A 16 36.28 13.60 25.07
N GLY A 17 35.49 12.88 24.25
CA GLY A 17 35.82 11.57 23.66
C GLY A 17 35.63 10.37 24.59
N GLN A 18 35.41 10.63 25.88
CA GLN A 18 35.00 9.63 26.89
C GLN A 18 33.47 9.54 27.02
N GLU A 19 32.75 10.43 26.35
CA GLU A 19 31.30 10.42 26.32
C GLU A 19 30.77 9.16 25.64
N THR A 20 29.63 8.67 26.13
CA THR A 20 28.94 7.54 25.54
C THR A 20 28.07 7.99 24.37
N VAL A 21 27.78 7.06 23.46
CA VAL A 21 26.86 7.29 22.35
C VAL A 21 25.49 7.79 22.84
N THR A 22 25.01 7.26 23.97
CA THR A 22 23.78 7.73 24.64
C THR A 22 23.81 9.21 24.99
N GLN A 23 24.95 9.73 25.48
CA GLN A 23 25.09 11.14 25.81
C GLN A 23 25.02 12.00 24.55
N ILE A 24 25.69 11.59 23.47
CA ILE A 24 25.62 12.31 22.19
C ILE A 24 24.20 12.32 21.62
N LYS A 25 23.46 11.21 21.72
CA LYS A 25 22.03 11.17 21.34
C LYS A 25 21.19 12.19 22.11
N ALA A 26 21.43 12.35 23.40
CA ALA A 26 20.74 13.35 24.22
C ALA A 26 21.07 14.79 23.79
N HIS A 27 22.32 15.07 23.42
CA HIS A 27 22.72 16.37 22.84
C HIS A 27 22.01 16.63 21.51
N VAL A 28 21.99 15.65 20.62
CA VAL A 28 21.30 15.76 19.32
C VAL A 28 19.80 15.90 19.50
N ALA A 29 19.20 15.21 20.47
CA ALA A 29 17.77 15.33 20.78
C ALA A 29 17.37 16.76 21.14
N SER A 30 18.25 17.48 21.84
CA SER A 30 18.02 18.88 22.23
C SER A 30 18.13 19.85 21.05
N LEU A 31 18.90 19.51 20.03
CA LEU A 31 19.11 20.36 18.84
C LEU A 31 18.07 20.11 17.75
N GLU A 32 17.74 18.84 17.50
CA GLU A 32 16.92 18.40 16.37
C GLU A 32 15.48 18.05 16.79
N GLY A 33 15.21 17.89 18.09
CA GLY A 33 13.89 17.54 18.62
C GLY A 33 13.48 16.08 18.39
N ILE A 34 14.42 15.20 18.00
CA ILE A 34 14.19 13.76 17.81
C ILE A 34 14.47 13.04 19.14
N ALA A 35 13.56 12.19 19.63
CA ALA A 35 13.79 11.43 20.85
C ALA A 35 15.05 10.55 20.75
N PRO A 36 15.85 10.40 21.83
CA PRO A 36 17.10 9.63 21.76
C PRO A 36 16.86 8.15 21.41
N GLU A 37 15.74 7.55 21.83
CA GLU A 37 15.36 6.19 21.43
C GLU A 37 15.10 6.04 19.92
N ASP A 38 14.66 7.11 19.27
CA ASP A 38 14.39 7.14 17.83
C ASP A 38 15.64 7.49 17.02
N GLN A 39 16.79 7.72 17.65
CA GLN A 39 18.03 8.04 16.95
C GLN A 39 18.93 6.81 16.78
N VAL A 40 19.58 6.72 15.62
CA VAL A 40 20.68 5.79 15.34
C VAL A 40 21.87 6.62 14.90
N LEU A 41 22.97 6.55 15.66
CA LEU A 41 24.24 7.15 15.26
C LEU A 41 25.01 6.16 14.39
N LEU A 42 25.57 6.65 13.29
CA LEU A 42 26.35 5.87 12.35
C LEU A 42 27.72 6.49 12.14
N LEU A 43 28.74 5.63 12.17
CA LEU A 43 30.09 5.97 11.72
C LEU A 43 30.40 5.16 10.47
N ALA A 44 30.67 5.85 9.35
CA ALA A 44 30.93 5.21 8.05
C ALA A 44 29.84 4.18 7.66
N GLY A 45 28.58 4.46 8.00
CA GLY A 45 27.44 3.56 7.73
C GLY A 45 27.26 2.41 8.73
N THR A 46 28.13 2.28 9.73
CA THR A 46 28.00 1.28 10.80
C THR A 46 27.28 1.89 12.00
N PRO A 47 26.16 1.31 12.48
CA PRO A 47 25.48 1.81 13.66
C PRO A 47 26.33 1.61 14.92
N LEU A 48 26.37 2.62 15.79
CA LEU A 48 27.08 2.56 17.06
C LEU A 48 26.17 2.04 18.19
N GLU A 49 26.76 1.32 19.14
CA GLU A 49 26.08 0.84 20.35
C GLU A 49 25.97 1.94 21.41
N ASP A 50 24.86 1.95 22.15
CA ASP A 50 24.52 3.04 23.08
C ASP A 50 25.44 3.10 24.31
N GLU A 51 25.93 1.95 24.75
CA GLU A 51 26.82 1.77 25.89
C GLU A 51 28.30 2.01 25.56
N ALA A 52 28.66 2.05 24.27
CA ALA A 52 30.04 2.27 23.85
C ALA A 52 30.45 3.74 24.00
N THR A 53 31.70 3.96 24.39
CA THR A 53 32.29 5.32 24.37
C THR A 53 32.74 5.68 22.96
N LEU A 54 32.80 6.98 22.66
CA LEU A 54 33.27 7.47 21.36
C LEU A 54 34.68 6.95 21.02
N GLY A 55 35.57 6.90 22.00
CA GLY A 55 36.91 6.35 21.82
C GLY A 55 36.92 4.85 21.47
N GLN A 56 36.00 4.05 22.04
CA GLN A 56 35.86 2.63 21.70
C GLN A 56 35.27 2.41 20.30
N CYS A 57 34.41 3.33 19.86
CA CYS A 57 33.82 3.33 18.52
C CYS A 57 34.79 3.76 17.42
N GLY A 58 36.03 4.16 17.75
CA GLY A 58 37.00 4.67 16.80
C GLY A 58 36.67 6.07 16.28
N VAL A 59 35.93 6.87 17.05
CA VAL A 59 35.60 8.24 16.68
C VAL A 59 36.80 9.15 17.00
N GLU A 60 37.37 9.74 15.96
CA GLU A 60 38.51 10.67 16.06
C GLU A 60 38.06 12.13 16.04
N ALA A 61 38.96 13.06 16.36
CA ALA A 61 38.71 14.48 16.21
C ALA A 61 38.38 14.84 14.75
N LEU A 62 37.41 15.74 14.57
CA LEU A 62 36.91 16.19 13.26
C LEU A 62 36.18 15.09 12.46
N SER A 63 35.86 13.96 13.09
CA SER A 63 35.04 12.92 12.45
C SER A 63 33.62 13.40 12.24
N THR A 64 32.99 12.92 11.16
CA THR A 64 31.56 13.13 10.89
C THR A 64 30.77 11.90 11.31
N VAL A 65 29.82 12.09 12.22
CA VAL A 65 28.87 11.06 12.65
C VAL A 65 27.51 11.38 12.02
N GLU A 66 26.90 10.39 11.39
CA GLU A 66 25.58 10.55 10.79
C GLU A 66 24.48 10.13 11.77
N VAL A 67 23.37 10.86 11.79
CA VAL A 67 22.22 10.55 12.65
C VAL A 67 21.04 10.19 11.76
N ALA A 68 20.53 8.97 11.92
CA ALA A 68 19.31 8.52 11.26
C ALA A 68 18.16 8.44 12.29
N GLY A 69 17.03 9.06 11.97
CA GLY A 69 15.80 8.94 12.76
C GLY A 69 14.97 7.72 12.37
N ARG A 70 14.53 6.93 13.36
CA ARG A 70 13.51 5.89 13.21
C ARG A 70 12.15 6.57 13.20
N MET A 71 11.58 6.75 12.02
CA MET A 71 10.21 7.25 11.91
C MET A 71 9.23 6.13 12.22
N LEU A 72 8.48 6.25 13.33
CA LEU A 72 7.29 5.44 13.56
C LEU A 72 6.25 5.84 12.49
N GLY A 73 5.87 4.88 11.64
CA GLY A 73 4.93 5.08 10.54
C GLY A 73 3.69 5.85 11.01
N GLY A 74 3.49 7.05 10.44
CA GLY A 74 2.42 7.95 10.84
C GLY A 74 1.05 7.27 10.76
N LYS A 75 0.12 7.68 11.63
CA LYS A 75 -1.29 7.29 11.58
C LYS A 75 -1.75 7.34 10.12
N VAL A 76 -2.05 6.17 9.54
CA VAL A 76 -2.55 6.06 8.17
C VAL A 76 -3.91 6.76 8.12
N HIS A 77 -3.90 8.05 7.79
CA HIS A 77 -5.11 8.84 7.61
C HIS A 77 -5.66 8.57 6.20
N GLY A 78 -6.08 7.32 5.97
CA GLY A 78 -6.38 6.79 4.65
C GLY A 78 -7.60 5.86 4.65
N SER A 79 -8.78 6.46 4.56
CA SER A 79 -9.95 6.00 3.77
C SER A 79 -10.52 4.57 3.89
N LEU A 80 -10.13 3.75 4.87
CA LEU A 80 -10.83 2.47 5.12
C LEU A 80 -12.26 2.63 5.63
N ALA A 81 -12.66 3.84 6.04
CA ALA A 81 -14.03 4.16 6.45
C ALA A 81 -15.10 3.85 5.37
N ARG A 82 -14.70 3.64 4.11
CA ARG A 82 -15.62 3.29 3.01
C ARG A 82 -15.56 1.83 2.56
N ALA A 83 -14.63 1.02 3.08
CA ALA A 83 -14.58 -0.39 2.75
C ALA A 83 -15.83 -1.11 3.29
N GLY A 84 -16.63 -1.69 2.41
CA GLY A 84 -17.83 -2.47 2.78
C GLY A 84 -19.17 -1.71 2.78
N LYS A 85 -19.19 -0.38 2.59
CA LYS A 85 -20.44 0.43 2.61
C LYS A 85 -21.53 -0.10 1.65
N VAL A 86 -21.13 -0.53 0.45
CA VAL A 86 -22.07 -1.00 -0.58
C VAL A 86 -22.70 -2.35 -0.23
N ARG A 87 -21.98 -3.25 0.48
CA ARG A 87 -22.51 -4.58 0.85
C ARG A 87 -23.61 -4.51 1.92
N GLY A 88 -23.60 -3.49 2.78
CA GLY A 88 -24.62 -3.28 3.81
C GLY A 88 -25.85 -2.50 3.33
N GLN A 89 -25.71 -1.70 2.26
CA GLN A 89 -26.79 -0.85 1.74
C GLN A 89 -27.74 -1.60 0.79
N THR A 90 -27.26 -2.62 0.08
CA THR A 90 -28.11 -3.39 -0.84
C THR A 90 -28.95 -4.42 -0.07
N PRO A 91 -30.28 -4.46 -0.27
CA PRO A 91 -31.11 -5.51 0.31
C PRO A 91 -30.63 -6.88 -0.20
N LYS A 92 -30.40 -7.83 0.72
CA LYS A 92 -29.92 -9.17 0.38
C LYS A 92 -31.04 -9.96 -0.27
N VAL A 93 -31.17 -9.86 -1.58
CA VAL A 93 -32.14 -10.65 -2.36
C VAL A 93 -31.74 -12.12 -2.27
N ALA A 94 -32.60 -12.93 -1.67
CA ALA A 94 -32.45 -14.37 -1.66
C ALA A 94 -32.51 -14.91 -3.09
N LYS A 95 -31.66 -15.88 -3.41
CA LYS A 95 -31.66 -16.52 -4.71
C LYS A 95 -32.98 -17.29 -4.85
N GLN A 96 -33.88 -16.80 -5.70
CA GLN A 96 -35.09 -17.54 -6.04
C GLN A 96 -34.68 -18.87 -6.68
N GLU A 97 -35.23 -19.97 -6.17
CA GLU A 97 -35.05 -21.29 -6.76
C GLU A 97 -35.80 -21.33 -8.10
N LYS A 98 -35.10 -21.05 -9.19
CA LYS A 98 -35.64 -21.31 -10.53
C LYS A 98 -35.77 -22.82 -10.70
N LYS A 99 -36.91 -23.25 -11.28
CA LYS A 99 -37.17 -24.66 -11.65
C LYS A 99 -35.89 -25.30 -12.18
N LYS A 100 -35.51 -26.43 -11.56
CA LYS A 100 -34.35 -27.22 -11.92
C LYS A 100 -34.39 -27.47 -13.43
N LYS A 101 -33.36 -27.01 -14.14
CA LYS A 101 -33.25 -27.24 -15.58
C LYS A 101 -33.28 -28.75 -15.82
N SER A 102 -34.10 -29.17 -16.78
CA SER A 102 -34.16 -30.55 -17.22
C SER A 102 -32.78 -31.02 -17.70
N SER A 103 -32.51 -32.32 -17.64
CA SER A 103 -31.25 -32.90 -18.11
C SER A 103 -30.89 -32.42 -19.52
N PHE A 104 -29.59 -32.32 -19.79
CA PHE A 104 -28.99 -31.69 -20.97
C PHE A 104 -29.66 -32.06 -22.30
N HIS A 105 -30.06 -33.34 -22.44
CA HIS A 105 -30.72 -33.84 -23.64
C HIS A 105 -32.12 -33.23 -23.86
N CYS A 106 -32.91 -33.09 -22.79
CA CYS A 106 -34.24 -32.49 -22.84
C CYS A 106 -34.16 -30.96 -23.08
N GLU A 107 -33.15 -30.29 -22.52
CA GLU A 107 -32.94 -28.86 -22.71
C GLU A 107 -32.50 -28.52 -24.15
N GLN A 108 -31.72 -29.40 -24.79
CA GLN A 108 -31.28 -29.22 -26.17
C GLN A 108 -32.43 -29.41 -27.17
N VAL A 109 -33.25 -30.46 -27.02
CA VAL A 109 -34.44 -30.69 -27.86
C VAL A 109 -35.46 -29.55 -27.73
N GLY A 110 -35.69 -29.04 -26.50
CA GLY A 110 -36.59 -27.92 -26.26
C GLY A 110 -36.13 -26.61 -26.94
N ARG A 111 -34.83 -26.30 -26.87
CA ARG A 111 -34.25 -25.11 -27.54
C ARG A 111 -34.29 -25.24 -29.07
N SER A 112 -34.06 -26.44 -29.61
CA SER A 112 -34.15 -26.71 -31.05
C SER A 112 -35.55 -26.47 -31.60
N ARG A 113 -36.59 -26.93 -30.88
CA ARG A 113 -38.00 -26.72 -31.24
C ARG A 113 -38.45 -25.26 -31.17
N GLN A 114 -37.98 -24.49 -30.17
CA GLN A 114 -38.31 -23.06 -30.08
C GLN A 114 -37.67 -22.25 -31.22
N ARG A 115 -36.44 -22.59 -31.61
CA ARG A 115 -35.77 -21.94 -32.76
C ARG A 115 -36.45 -22.25 -34.09
N THR A 116 -36.88 -23.49 -34.34
CA THR A 116 -37.52 -23.85 -35.61
C THR A 116 -38.88 -23.18 -35.81
N GLN A 117 -39.67 -23.02 -34.74
CA GLN A 117 -40.98 -22.34 -34.84
C GLN A 117 -40.84 -20.83 -35.06
N GLN A 118 -39.73 -20.21 -34.65
CA GLN A 118 -39.49 -18.78 -34.84
C GLN A 118 -38.80 -18.44 -36.19
N CYS A 119 -38.33 -19.45 -36.93
CA CYS A 119 -37.67 -19.32 -38.23
C CYS A 119 -38.58 -19.64 -39.43
N LEU A 120 -39.87 -19.97 -39.24
CA LEU A 120 -40.79 -20.12 -40.36
C LEU A 120 -41.08 -18.72 -40.96
N PRO A 121 -40.73 -18.47 -42.24
CA PRO A 121 -40.95 -17.16 -42.84
C PRO A 121 -42.46 -16.90 -42.96
N ILE A 122 -42.90 -15.75 -42.49
CA ILE A 122 -44.22 -15.19 -42.81
C ILE A 122 -44.16 -14.84 -44.30
N ILE A 123 -44.70 -15.69 -45.18
CA ILE A 123 -44.82 -15.39 -46.60
C ILE A 123 -45.91 -14.32 -46.72
N SER A 124 -45.49 -13.06 -46.78
CA SER A 124 -46.32 -11.92 -47.17
C SER A 124 -46.54 -12.00 -48.68
N GLU A 125 -47.71 -12.49 -49.10
CA GLU A 125 -48.21 -12.32 -50.46
C GLU A 125 -48.33 -10.82 -50.74
N ASN A 126 -47.43 -10.27 -51.57
CA ASN A 126 -47.64 -9.03 -52.32
C ASN A 126 -46.48 -8.86 -53.32
N THR A 127 -46.70 -9.30 -54.56
CA THR A 127 -45.88 -8.85 -55.70
C THR A 127 -46.82 -8.61 -56.88
N CYS A 128 -47.27 -7.36 -56.97
CA CYS A 128 -47.84 -6.79 -58.19
C CYS A 128 -46.69 -6.30 -59.08
N ILE A 129 -46.46 -6.95 -60.23
CA ILE A 129 -45.78 -6.43 -61.44
C ILE A 129 -46.29 -7.35 -62.58
N GLY A 130 -46.86 -6.97 -63.72
CA GLY A 130 -46.97 -5.69 -64.42
C GLY A 130 -46.16 -5.72 -65.73
N GLU A 131 -46.63 -6.41 -66.78
CA GLU A 131 -46.25 -6.27 -68.22
C GLU A 131 -47.48 -6.78 -69.04
N LEU A 132 -48.21 -6.01 -69.88
CA LEU A 132 -47.91 -5.53 -71.25
C LEU A 132 -47.27 -6.65 -72.09
N GLU A 133 -47.92 -7.28 -73.07
CA GLU A 133 -48.67 -6.80 -74.25
C GLU A 133 -49.79 -7.80 -74.64
#